data_AF-A0A9X7JIG8-F1
#
_entry.id   AF-A0A9X7JIG8-F1
#
_cell.length_a   1.000
_cell.length_b   1.000
_cell.length_c   1.000
_cell.angle_alpha   90.00
_cell.angle_beta   90.00
_cell.angle_gamma   90.00
#
_symmetry.space_group_name_H-M   'P 1'
#
loop_
_entity.id
_entity.type
_entity.pdbx_description
1 polymer ?
#
loop_
_entity_poly.entity_id
_entity_poly.type
_entity_poly.pdbx_seq_one_letter_code
_entity_poly.pdbx_strand_id
1 'polypeptide(L)'
;MPASAGPTITSPREAAEDTPAPLAGGTRGPHALHPLLDTTLDALAQGAATRHGPFPAGGPEAVTARLSALTGPALPETGTGAHEALHSLVSALAE
;
A
#
# COMPACT_ATOMS: atom_id res chain seq x y z
N MET A 1 5.43 -52.00 -23.41
CA MET A 1 5.69 -51.19 -22.22
C MET A 1 5.77 -49.72 -22.64
N PRO A 2 4.80 -48.85 -22.31
CA PRO A 2 4.99 -47.42 -22.46
C PRO A 2 5.84 -46.88 -21.29
N ALA A 3 6.83 -46.03 -21.62
CA ALA A 3 7.60 -45.28 -20.65
C ALA A 3 6.69 -44.22 -20.01
N SER A 4 6.57 -44.24 -18.68
CA SER A 4 5.82 -43.27 -17.91
C SER A 4 6.50 -41.91 -18.01
N ALA A 5 5.82 -40.92 -18.59
CA ALA A 5 6.23 -39.53 -18.54
C ALA A 5 6.14 -39.06 -17.08
N GLY A 6 7.28 -38.70 -16.50
CA GLY A 6 7.34 -38.10 -15.16
C GLY A 6 6.59 -36.76 -15.12
N PRO A 7 6.19 -36.29 -13.93
CA PRO A 7 5.47 -35.03 -13.79
C PRO A 7 6.31 -33.89 -14.35
N THR A 8 5.72 -33.14 -15.28
CA THR A 8 6.25 -31.84 -15.73
C THR A 8 6.32 -30.94 -14.50
N ILE A 9 7.51 -30.79 -13.92
CA ILE A 9 7.76 -29.76 -12.93
C ILE A 9 7.77 -28.44 -13.70
N THR A 10 6.64 -27.74 -13.67
CA THR A 10 6.57 -26.34 -14.09
C THR A 10 7.68 -25.59 -13.37
N SER A 11 8.50 -24.85 -14.12
CA SER A 11 9.65 -24.14 -13.58
C SER A 11 9.20 -23.10 -12.53
N PRO A 12 9.96 -22.86 -11.45
CA PRO A 12 9.65 -21.86 -10.42
C PRO A 12 9.53 -20.41 -10.93
N ARG A 13 9.77 -20.19 -12.23
CA ARG A 13 9.75 -18.88 -12.88
C ARG A 13 8.34 -18.37 -13.13
N GLU A 14 7.33 -19.24 -13.24
CA GLU A 14 5.91 -18.83 -13.35
C GLU A 14 5.38 -18.22 -12.03
N ALA A 15 5.85 -18.69 -10.88
CA ALA A 15 5.44 -18.14 -9.58
C ALA A 15 6.03 -16.74 -9.28
N ALA A 16 6.99 -16.26 -10.09
CA ALA A 16 7.69 -15.00 -9.88
C ALA A 16 7.00 -13.79 -10.52
N GLU A 17 5.94 -13.97 -11.32
CA GLU A 17 5.27 -12.86 -12.00
C GLU A 17 4.48 -11.94 -11.05
N ASP A 18 4.12 -12.41 -9.85
CA ASP A 18 3.36 -11.63 -8.86
C ASP A 18 4.23 -11.03 -7.73
N THR A 19 5.55 -11.21 -7.78
CA THR A 19 6.41 -10.60 -6.76
C THR A 19 6.71 -9.15 -7.15
N PRO A 20 6.22 -8.14 -6.38
CA PRO A 20 6.51 -6.75 -6.67
C PRO A 20 8.02 -6.50 -6.70
N ALA A 21 8.46 -5.63 -7.60
CA ALA A 21 9.87 -5.30 -7.76
C ALA A 21 10.46 -4.84 -6.41
N PRO A 22 11.70 -5.24 -6.07
CA PRO A 22 12.30 -4.88 -4.79
C PRO A 22 12.42 -3.35 -4.69
N LEU A 23 11.65 -2.76 -3.78
CA LEU A 23 11.56 -1.31 -3.62
C LEU A 23 12.85 -0.72 -3.01
N ALA A 24 13.47 -1.46 -2.08
CA ALA A 24 14.64 -1.03 -1.32
C ALA A 24 15.98 -1.44 -1.96
N GLY A 25 15.99 -1.97 -3.18
CA GLY A 25 17.23 -2.48 -3.78
C GLY A 25 17.19 -2.71 -5.29
N GLY A 26 18.36 -2.90 -5.88
CA GLY A 26 18.53 -3.11 -7.32
C GLY A 26 18.34 -1.84 -8.16
N THR A 27 18.69 -1.92 -9.44
CA THR A 27 18.67 -0.77 -10.37
C THR A 27 17.26 -0.31 -10.73
N ARG A 28 16.24 -1.15 -10.53
CA ARG A 28 14.83 -0.84 -10.79
C ARG A 28 14.08 -0.29 -9.58
N GLY A 29 14.65 -0.38 -8.38
CA GLY A 29 14.01 0.03 -7.12
C GLY A 29 13.49 1.47 -7.15
N PRO A 30 14.31 2.47 -7.52
CA PRO A 30 13.86 3.87 -7.60
C PRO A 30 12.65 4.08 -8.52
N HIS A 31 12.63 3.42 -9.69
CA HIS A 31 11.50 3.51 -10.61
C HIS A 31 10.24 2.83 -10.07
N ALA A 32 10.38 1.71 -9.35
CA ALA A 32 9.26 1.04 -8.71
C ALA A 32 8.72 1.82 -7.49
N LEU A 33 9.56 2.62 -6.82
CA LEU A 33 9.19 3.44 -5.68
C LEU A 33 8.45 4.72 -6.09
N HIS A 34 8.78 5.29 -7.25
CA HIS A 34 8.26 6.58 -7.70
C HIS A 34 6.72 6.70 -7.62
N PRO A 35 5.92 5.73 -8.10
CA PRO A 35 4.46 5.84 -8.02
C PRO A 35 3.91 5.87 -6.58
N LEU A 36 4.58 5.18 -5.65
CA LEU A 36 4.20 5.16 -4.24
C LEU A 36 4.54 6.49 -3.55
N LEU A 37 5.64 7.13 -3.96
CA LEU A 37 5.99 8.47 -3.50
C LEU A 37 5.01 9.52 -4.03
N ASP A 38 4.65 9.45 -5.32
CA ASP A 38 3.64 10.34 -5.91
C ASP A 38 2.32 10.22 -5.14
N THR A 39 1.86 9.00 -4.90
CA THR A 39 0.65 8.73 -4.11
C THR A 39 0.72 9.33 -2.72
N THR A 40 1.88 9.24 -2.06
CA THR A 40 2.09 9.78 -0.72
C THR A 40 2.02 11.31 -0.73
N LEU A 41 2.67 11.95 -1.71
CA LEU A 41 2.68 13.41 -1.83
C LEU A 41 1.28 13.97 -2.15
N ASP A 42 0.55 13.31 -3.05
CA ASP A 42 -0.83 13.67 -3.38
C ASP A 42 -1.76 13.56 -2.16
N ALA A 43 -1.63 12.46 -1.40
CA ALA A 43 -2.41 12.24 -0.18
C ALA A 43 -2.09 13.27 0.91
N LEU A 44 -0.82 13.65 1.08
CA LEU A 44 -0.43 14.72 2.01
C LEU A 44 -1.07 16.06 1.61
N ALA A 45 -1.07 16.40 0.32
CA ALA A 45 -1.71 17.61 -0.18
C ALA A 45 -3.22 17.61 0.06
N GLN A 46 -3.89 16.48 -0.18
CA GLN A 46 -5.31 16.30 0.05
C GLN A 46 -5.68 16.44 1.53
N GLY A 47 -4.97 15.74 2.43
CA GLY A 47 -5.24 15.83 3.86
C GLY A 47 -5.00 17.24 4.40
N ALA A 48 -3.90 17.88 3.99
CA ALA A 48 -3.60 19.26 4.37
C ALA A 48 -4.67 20.25 3.90
N ALA A 49 -5.22 20.05 2.69
CA ALA A 49 -6.33 20.86 2.17
C ALA A 49 -7.60 20.65 3.00
N THR A 50 -7.86 19.43 3.46
CA THR A 50 -9.07 19.07 4.22
C THR A 50 -9.02 19.57 5.68
N ARG A 51 -7.84 19.63 6.31
CA ARG A 51 -7.68 20.10 7.70
C ARG A 51 -8.10 21.56 7.92
N HIS A 52 -7.97 22.41 6.90
CA HIS A 52 -8.28 23.85 6.94
C HIS A 52 -7.65 24.68 8.09
N GLY A 53 -6.63 24.17 8.79
CA GLY A 53 -6.05 24.84 9.97
C GLY A 53 -4.87 24.07 10.54
N PRO A 54 -4.26 24.50 11.66
CA PRO A 54 -3.11 23.82 12.26
C PRO A 54 -3.47 22.50 12.95
N PHE A 55 -4.73 22.30 13.34
CA PHE A 55 -5.20 21.12 14.06
C PHE A 55 -6.50 20.56 13.47
N PRO A 56 -6.70 19.23 13.52
CA PRO A 56 -7.98 18.61 13.16
C PRO A 56 -9.10 19.07 14.08
N ALA A 57 -10.32 19.18 13.54
CA ALA A 57 -11.51 19.51 14.34
C ALA A 57 -11.93 18.34 15.25
N GLY A 58 -12.58 18.64 16.37
CA GLY A 58 -13.23 17.62 17.23
C GLY A 58 -12.36 17.00 18.32
N GLY A 59 -11.08 17.35 18.42
CA GLY A 59 -10.20 16.89 19.49
C GLY A 59 -9.72 15.44 19.36
N PRO A 60 -8.88 14.96 20.30
CA PRO A 60 -8.18 13.68 20.19
C PRO A 60 -9.11 12.46 20.07
N GLU A 61 -10.24 12.45 20.77
CA GLU A 61 -11.19 11.34 20.76
C GLU A 61 -11.89 11.21 19.41
N ALA A 62 -12.30 12.33 18.80
CA ALA A 62 -12.91 12.34 17.47
C ALA A 62 -11.91 11.88 16.40
N VAL A 63 -10.66 12.35 16.50
CA VAL A 63 -9.57 11.90 15.61
C VAL A 63 -9.32 10.40 15.78
N THR A 64 -9.26 9.90 17.01
CA THR A 64 -9.05 8.48 17.30
C THR A 64 -10.17 7.61 16.72
N ALA A 65 -11.44 8.00 16.95
CA ALA A 65 -12.59 7.27 16.45
C ALA A 65 -12.62 7.23 14.92
N ARG A 66 -12.35 8.37 14.28
CA ARG A 66 -12.28 8.47 12.82
C ARG A 66 -11.15 7.62 12.24
N LEU A 67 -9.94 7.74 12.79
CA LEU A 67 -8.78 7.01 12.29
C LEU A 67 -8.99 5.50 12.44
N SER A 68 -9.54 5.05 13.58
CA SER A 68 -9.86 3.63 13.81
C SER A 68 -10.90 3.10 12.82
N ALA A 69 -11.92 3.89 12.50
CA ALA A 69 -12.93 3.52 11.52
C ALA A 69 -12.36 3.44 10.09
N LEU A 70 -11.43 4.32 9.76
CA LEU A 70 -10.83 4.42 8.43
C LEU A 70 -9.77 3.34 8.19
N THR A 71 -8.92 3.05 9.17
CA THR A 71 -7.87 2.04 9.01
C THR A 71 -8.36 0.62 9.20
N GLY A 72 -9.43 0.40 9.96
CA GLY A 72 -9.82 -0.94 10.39
C GLY A 72 -8.65 -1.66 11.09
N PRO A 73 -8.52 -2.99 10.93
CA PRO A 73 -7.32 -3.71 11.35
C PRO A 73 -6.07 -3.18 10.63
N ALA A 74 -5.00 -2.88 11.37
CA ALA A 74 -3.77 -2.34 10.78
C ALA A 74 -3.13 -3.28 9.73
N LEU A 75 -3.35 -4.58 9.86
CA LEU A 75 -2.93 -5.62 8.92
C LEU A 75 -4.14 -6.52 8.64
N PRO A 76 -4.99 -6.17 7.67
CA PRO A 76 -6.14 -6.99 7.31
C PRO A 76 -5.69 -8.27 6.62
N GLU A 77 -6.53 -9.29 6.64
CA GLU A 77 -6.31 -10.57 5.96
C GLU A 77 -6.17 -10.40 4.44
N THR A 78 -6.81 -9.37 3.88
CA THR A 78 -6.70 -8.99 2.47
C THR A 78 -6.46 -7.48 2.39
N GLY A 79 -5.34 -7.08 1.80
CA GLY A 79 -5.03 -5.67 1.58
C GLY A 79 -5.86 -5.06 0.44
N THR A 80 -6.03 -3.74 0.49
CA THR A 80 -6.66 -2.95 -0.59
C THR A 80 -5.69 -2.57 -1.71
N GLY A 81 -4.41 -2.95 -1.57
CA GLY A 81 -3.33 -2.60 -2.48
C GLY A 81 -2.53 -1.38 -2.00
N ALA A 82 -1.25 -1.30 -2.41
CA ALA A 82 -0.30 -0.33 -1.85
C ALA A 82 -0.72 1.13 -2.06
N HIS A 83 -1.28 1.47 -3.22
CA HIS A 83 -1.68 2.84 -3.55
C HIS A 83 -2.89 3.29 -2.72
N GLU A 84 -3.94 2.47 -2.67
CA GLU A 84 -5.14 2.77 -1.90
C GLU A 84 -4.85 2.83 -0.40
N ALA A 85 -4.06 1.88 0.11
CA ALA A 85 -3.65 1.85 1.52
C ALA A 85 -2.81 3.07 1.90
N LEU A 86 -1.79 3.42 1.09
CA LEU A 86 -0.97 4.61 1.34
C LEU A 86 -1.80 5.88 1.26
N HIS A 87 -2.60 6.04 0.19
CA HIS A 87 -3.40 7.24 0.01
C HIS A 87 -4.36 7.46 1.18
N SER A 88 -5.09 6.41 1.60
CA SER A 88 -6.08 6.51 2.67
C SER A 88 -5.44 6.85 4.02
N LEU A 89 -4.34 6.16 4.37
CA LEU A 89 -3.64 6.40 5.64
C LEU A 89 -3.01 7.78 5.68
N VAL A 90 -2.29 8.17 4.63
CA VAL A 90 -1.54 9.44 4.59
C VAL A 90 -2.49 10.63 4.53
N SER A 91 -3.59 10.53 3.78
CA SER A 91 -4.63 11.58 3.76
C SER A 91 -5.22 11.78 5.15
N ALA A 92 -5.58 10.68 5.84
CA ALA A 92 -6.16 10.74 7.18
C ALA A 92 -5.20 11.26 8.25
N LEU A 93 -3.88 11.09 8.08
CA LEU A 93 -2.86 11.62 8.99
C LEU A 93 -2.54 13.11 8.76
N ALA A 94 -2.72 13.60 7.54
CA ALA A 94 -2.45 14.99 7.18
C ALA A 94 -3.64 15.94 7.41
N GLU A 95 -4.83 15.36 7.53
CA GLU A 95 -6.08 16.03 7.92
C GLU A 95 -6.19 16.28 9.42
#